data_AF-A0AAN6UJG3-F1
#
_entry.id   AF-A0AAN6UJG3-F1
#
_cell.length_a   1.000
_cell.length_b   1.000
_cell.length_c   1.000
_cell.angle_alpha   90.00
_cell.angle_beta   90.00
_cell.angle_gamma   90.00
#
_symmetry.space_group_name_H-M   'P 1'
#
loop_
_entity.id
_entity.type
_entity.pdbx_description
1 polymer ?
#
loop_
_entity_poly.entity_id
_entity_poly.type
_entity_poly.pdbx_seq_one_letter_code
_entity_poly.pdbx_strand_id
1 'polypeptide(L)'
;MASSAAQSDTSAEYWPIQIARSDGQGYQNLDHSPLAPNEDQDVTQLERWEVIVAGHLQNQIGPKDDKRQYKLAAFPKGYELRCAVRKDGGRDYYLYGHPAGPKANYRTPGEFALHALWLVSSSTDNSQCPCDLCPKYLERVKPAPVPQPTATPPTFYANPPGPGANMAAQLPRVVPPQQQHQQQHQQQHQQQHQQPQQPPPQQGLPPPGTTGLTNVFRLGELVWYKHTAWRLGVILNIAAKPGPPPPQGASDSYYNFTLAPLGHALLAQPVLTKDCNSMRPFLTFSVPNAGIDELKDKTFDTVDWNALTARYSQDPNPGQKSLNQQVLGLEASKMGARAINDTFSTFDLLAEGTTPDGALRVQHYTGVYLGAEMVRVGDPLRTTTPPADHAAAAAAAAAAETTPPDATLVMLVDEIQVLTPTSGTARATLQFKGHLYRTLRSPTAHPPSPP
;
A
#
# COMPACT_ATOMS: atom_id res chain seq x y z
N MET A 1 7.12 63.56 -7.69
CA MET A 1 8.38 62.85 -7.37
C MET A 1 8.09 61.99 -6.15
N ALA A 2 7.69 60.74 -6.39
CA ALA A 2 8.55 59.54 -6.44
C ALA A 2 8.78 58.99 -5.01
N SER A 3 7.98 58.01 -4.62
CA SER A 3 8.34 56.58 -4.44
C SER A 3 8.41 56.29 -2.93
N SER A 4 7.70 55.30 -2.39
CA SER A 4 7.95 53.90 -2.72
C SER A 4 6.70 53.05 -2.51
N ALA A 5 6.22 52.45 -3.60
CA ALA A 5 5.46 51.23 -3.56
C ALA A 5 6.44 50.04 -3.52
N ALA A 6 6.27 49.13 -2.57
CA ALA A 6 6.58 47.70 -2.72
C ALA A 6 6.26 46.97 -1.40
N GLN A 7 5.03 46.50 -1.27
CA GLN A 7 4.68 45.34 -0.44
C GLN A 7 3.38 44.77 -1.01
N SER A 8 3.48 44.16 -2.20
CA SER A 8 2.49 43.21 -2.67
C SER A 8 2.86 41.85 -2.07
N ASP A 9 2.45 41.64 -0.83
CA ASP A 9 2.55 40.37 -0.13
C ASP A 9 1.45 39.46 -0.71
N THR A 10 1.79 38.68 -1.74
CA THR A 10 0.89 37.64 -2.25
C THR A 10 0.99 36.45 -1.31
N SER A 11 0.41 36.55 -0.11
CA SER A 11 0.17 35.38 0.72
C SER A 11 -0.78 34.46 -0.03
N ALA A 12 -0.35 33.23 -0.30
CA ALA A 12 -1.25 32.22 -0.83
C ALA A 12 -2.39 32.03 0.18
N GLU A 13 -3.63 32.24 -0.25
CA GLU A 13 -4.79 32.07 0.63
C GLU A 13 -4.99 30.57 0.92
N TYR A 14 -4.54 30.13 2.09
CA TYR A 14 -4.72 28.75 2.54
C TYR A 14 -6.02 28.57 3.32
N TRP A 15 -6.71 27.47 3.04
CA TRP A 15 -7.87 27.03 3.78
C TRP A 15 -7.44 26.15 4.97
N PRO A 16 -7.86 26.47 6.20
CA PRO A 16 -7.40 25.75 7.39
C PRO A 16 -8.08 24.39 7.51
N ILE A 17 -7.29 23.34 7.76
CA ILE A 17 -7.77 22.01 8.18
C ILE A 17 -7.50 21.83 9.67
N GLN A 18 -8.53 21.49 10.44
CA GLN A 18 -8.40 21.13 11.84
C GLN A 18 -8.54 19.63 12.02
N ILE A 19 -7.53 18.98 12.58
CA ILE A 19 -7.59 17.57 12.99
C ILE A 19 -8.19 17.55 14.41
N ALA A 20 -9.45 17.14 14.53
CA ALA A 20 -10.19 17.19 15.79
C ALA A 20 -9.64 16.22 16.85
N ARG A 21 -9.11 15.08 16.42
CA ARG A 21 -8.59 14.02 17.30
C ARG A 21 -7.07 14.09 17.43
N SER A 22 -6.57 13.78 18.61
CA SER A 22 -5.14 13.60 18.84
C SER A 22 -4.88 12.47 19.82
N ASP A 23 -3.85 11.68 19.56
CA ASP A 23 -3.21 10.74 20.50
C ASP A 23 -1.86 11.30 21.03
N GLY A 24 -1.54 12.55 20.71
CA GLY A 24 -0.31 13.21 21.11
C GLY A 24 -0.18 13.30 22.63
N GLN A 25 0.97 12.86 23.16
CA GLN A 25 1.21 12.76 24.60
C GLN A 25 1.75 14.05 25.23
N GLY A 26 2.25 15.00 24.44
CA GLY A 26 2.76 16.27 24.97
C GLY A 26 3.92 16.10 25.94
N TYR A 27 4.91 15.28 25.57
CA TYR A 27 6.06 14.98 26.43
C TYR A 27 6.84 16.23 26.83
N GLN A 28 7.32 16.22 28.07
CA GLN A 28 8.30 17.19 28.55
C GLN A 28 9.72 16.71 28.23
N ASN A 29 10.67 17.65 28.11
CA ASN A 29 12.09 17.35 27.85
C ASN A 29 12.34 16.57 26.56
N LEU A 30 11.72 17.00 25.47
CA LEU A 30 11.98 16.47 24.13
C LEU A 30 13.39 16.80 23.66
N ASP A 31 13.94 15.90 22.82
CA ASP A 31 15.17 16.18 22.09
C ASP A 31 14.97 17.37 21.13
N HIS A 32 16.05 18.09 20.83
CA HIS A 32 16.08 19.28 19.96
C HIS A 32 15.36 20.50 20.52
N SER A 33 15.55 21.66 19.89
CA SER A 33 14.99 22.93 20.36
C SER A 33 13.58 23.17 19.82
N PRO A 34 12.69 23.84 20.57
CA PRO A 34 11.44 24.32 20.00
C PRO A 34 11.73 25.33 18.88
N LEU A 35 10.78 25.49 17.96
CA LEU A 35 10.91 26.48 16.89
C LEU A 35 10.94 27.90 17.46
N ALA A 36 11.84 28.73 16.94
CA ALA A 36 11.88 30.14 17.26
C ALA A 36 10.86 30.89 16.38
N PRO A 37 9.83 31.54 16.96
CA PRO A 37 8.76 32.18 16.17
C PRO A 37 9.23 33.38 15.34
N ASN A 38 10.42 33.91 15.64
CA ASN A 38 11.02 35.04 14.93
C ASN A 38 12.13 34.62 13.96
N GLU A 39 12.38 33.31 13.80
CA GLU A 39 13.36 32.79 12.86
C GLU A 39 12.67 32.39 11.56
N ASP A 40 12.97 33.10 10.47
CA ASP A 40 12.32 32.89 9.16
C ASP A 40 12.39 31.44 8.67
N GLN A 41 13.49 30.74 8.93
CA GLN A 41 13.64 29.32 8.55
C GLN A 41 12.68 28.42 9.31
N ASP A 42 12.51 28.65 10.62
CA ASP A 42 11.63 27.84 11.46
C ASP A 42 10.16 28.10 11.10
N VAL A 43 9.79 29.36 10.85
CA VAL A 43 8.45 29.75 10.38
C VAL A 43 8.12 29.12 9.03
N THR A 44 9.04 29.22 8.07
CA THR A 44 8.89 28.64 6.72
C THR A 44 8.74 27.12 6.79
N GLN A 45 9.49 26.46 7.68
CA GLN A 45 9.44 25.00 7.82
C GLN A 45 8.19 24.53 8.54
N LEU A 46 7.72 25.27 9.55
CA LEU A 46 6.42 25.03 10.16
C LEU A 46 5.31 25.08 9.12
N GLU A 47 5.25 26.17 8.35
CA GLU A 47 4.24 26.32 7.29
C GLU A 47 4.35 25.20 6.24
N ARG A 48 5.57 24.86 5.81
CA ARG A 48 5.80 23.76 4.87
C ARG A 48 5.24 22.44 5.39
N TRP A 49 5.47 22.11 6.65
CA TRP A 49 4.92 20.89 7.25
C TRP A 49 3.39 20.94 7.26
N GLU A 50 2.80 22.04 7.70
CA GLU A 50 1.35 22.22 7.77
C GLU A 50 0.68 22.11 6.39
N VAL A 51 1.28 22.70 5.35
CA VAL A 51 0.79 22.62 3.97
C VAL A 51 0.94 21.22 3.39
N ILE A 52 2.08 20.55 3.60
CA ILE A 52 2.29 19.20 3.06
C ILE A 52 1.31 18.20 3.70
N VAL A 53 1.13 18.26 5.03
CA VAL A 53 0.21 17.34 5.73
C VAL A 53 -1.22 17.62 5.30
N ALA A 54 -1.64 18.89 5.25
CA ALA A 54 -2.98 19.26 4.80
C ALA A 54 -3.25 18.87 3.35
N GLY A 55 -2.26 19.00 2.46
CA GLY A 55 -2.35 18.54 1.07
C GLY A 55 -2.51 17.02 0.96
N HIS A 56 -1.85 16.24 1.81
CA HIS A 56 -2.08 14.79 1.86
C HIS A 56 -3.51 14.47 2.32
N LEU A 57 -4.02 15.15 3.34
CA LEU A 57 -5.41 14.97 3.78
C LEU A 57 -6.40 15.34 2.67
N GLN A 58 -6.27 16.51 2.06
CA GLN A 58 -7.16 16.93 0.96
C GLN A 58 -7.12 15.95 -0.21
N ASN A 59 -5.94 15.45 -0.61
CA ASN A 59 -5.84 14.47 -1.68
C ASN A 59 -6.52 13.12 -1.37
N GLN A 60 -6.58 12.72 -0.10
CA GLN A 60 -7.12 11.42 0.31
C GLN A 60 -8.61 11.47 0.69
N ILE A 61 -9.07 12.56 1.32
CA ILE A 61 -10.43 12.66 1.88
C ILE A 61 -11.22 13.87 1.38
N GLY A 62 -10.59 14.79 0.64
CA GLY A 62 -11.25 15.99 0.10
C GLY A 62 -12.03 15.72 -1.19
N PRO A 63 -12.97 16.63 -1.56
CA PRO A 63 -13.61 16.60 -2.87
C PRO A 63 -12.57 16.73 -4.00
N LYS A 64 -12.68 15.89 -5.04
CA LYS A 64 -11.67 15.79 -6.12
C LYS A 64 -11.58 17.02 -7.02
N ASP A 65 -12.63 17.83 -7.05
CA ASP A 65 -12.73 19.08 -7.81
C ASP A 65 -12.25 20.31 -7.02
N ASP A 66 -11.89 20.11 -5.75
CA ASP A 66 -11.45 21.19 -4.88
C ASP A 66 -9.99 21.57 -5.16
N LYS A 67 -9.82 22.73 -5.79
CA LYS A 67 -8.51 23.30 -6.16
C LYS A 67 -7.93 24.22 -5.10
N ARG A 68 -8.60 24.37 -3.94
CA ARG A 68 -8.11 25.22 -2.86
C ARG A 68 -6.80 24.66 -2.30
N GLN A 69 -5.91 25.56 -1.90
CA GLN A 69 -4.72 25.17 -1.15
C GLN A 69 -5.09 25.09 0.32
N TYR A 70 -4.60 24.05 0.99
CA TYR A 70 -4.92 23.76 2.38
C TYR A 70 -3.66 23.82 3.24
N LYS A 71 -3.85 24.21 4.49
CA LYS A 71 -2.83 24.24 5.53
C LYS A 71 -3.45 23.76 6.84
N LEU A 72 -2.70 23.06 7.68
CA LEU A 72 -3.21 22.73 9.01
C LEU A 72 -3.39 24.03 9.81
N ALA A 73 -4.51 24.14 10.53
CA ALA A 73 -4.72 25.27 11.45
C ALA A 73 -3.72 25.23 12.62
N ALA A 74 -3.37 24.03 13.05
CA ALA A 74 -2.30 23.69 13.98
C ALA A 74 -2.06 22.17 13.91
N PHE A 75 -0.93 21.69 14.43
CA PHE A 75 -0.75 20.27 14.70
C PHE A 75 -1.76 19.76 15.75
N PRO A 76 -2.12 18.45 15.71
CA PRO A 76 -2.96 17.86 16.74
C PRO A 76 -2.37 18.06 18.15
N LYS A 77 -3.24 18.22 19.15
CA LYS A 77 -2.83 18.49 20.53
C LYS A 77 -1.76 17.50 21.02
N GLY A 78 -0.66 18.00 21.57
CA GLY A 78 0.42 17.15 22.09
C GLY A 78 1.46 16.72 21.05
N TYR A 79 1.32 17.17 19.80
CA TYR A 79 2.37 17.15 18.79
C TYR A 79 3.10 18.49 18.70
N GLU A 80 4.42 18.45 18.53
CA GLU A 80 5.26 19.64 18.46
C GLU A 80 6.41 19.44 17.46
N LEU A 81 6.58 20.41 16.55
CA LEU A 81 7.69 20.42 15.60
C LEU A 81 8.91 21.05 16.26
N ARG A 82 10.07 20.41 16.15
CA ARG A 82 11.32 20.84 16.79
C ARG A 82 12.47 20.84 15.81
N CYS A 83 13.45 21.71 16.05
CA CYS A 83 14.58 21.97 15.18
C CYS A 83 15.90 21.49 15.80
N ALA A 84 16.63 20.67 15.06
CA ALA A 84 17.98 20.22 15.37
C ALA A 84 18.99 21.00 14.52
N VAL A 85 19.87 21.75 15.17
CA VAL A 85 20.95 22.48 14.47
C VAL A 85 22.17 21.56 14.33
N ARG A 86 22.55 21.27 13.09
CA ARG A 86 23.74 20.50 12.72
C ARG A 86 25.01 21.31 12.93
N LYS A 87 26.16 20.63 13.00
CA LYS A 87 27.48 21.26 13.20
C LYS A 87 27.90 22.20 12.06
N ASP A 88 27.36 21.99 10.87
CA ASP A 88 27.59 22.83 9.68
C ASP A 88 26.62 24.02 9.59
N GLY A 89 25.78 24.23 10.62
CA GLY A 89 24.76 25.26 10.65
C GLY A 89 23.46 24.89 9.92
N GLY A 90 23.38 23.69 9.32
CA GLY A 90 22.14 23.19 8.74
C GLY A 90 21.09 22.89 9.82
N ARG A 91 19.80 22.94 9.45
CA ARG A 91 18.68 22.67 10.37
C ARG A 91 17.86 21.48 9.88
N ASP A 92 17.60 20.53 10.77
CA ASP A 92 16.69 19.40 10.55
C ASP A 92 15.47 19.53 11.44
N TYR A 93 14.29 19.14 10.93
CA TYR A 93 13.02 19.33 11.62
C TYR A 93 12.35 17.99 11.90
N TYR A 94 11.87 17.82 13.13
CA TYR A 94 11.30 16.57 13.61
C TYR A 94 10.01 16.84 14.37
N LEU A 95 8.95 16.10 14.06
CA LEU A 95 7.67 16.21 14.76
C LEU A 95 7.60 15.14 15.86
N TYR A 96 7.51 15.60 17.10
CA TYR A 96 7.37 14.76 18.30
C TYR A 96 5.92 14.71 18.77
N GLY A 97 5.60 13.72 19.62
CA GLY A 97 4.30 13.63 20.29
C GLY A 97 3.68 12.23 20.32
N HIS A 98 4.15 11.31 19.47
CA HIS A 98 3.53 9.99 19.29
C HIS A 98 3.52 9.13 20.58
N PRO A 99 2.47 8.32 20.84
CA PRO A 99 2.38 7.42 22.02
C PRO A 99 3.53 6.44 22.21
N ALA A 100 4.29 6.14 21.14
CA ALA A 100 5.47 5.28 21.20
C ALA A 100 6.55 5.77 22.18
N GLY A 101 6.59 7.07 22.52
CA GLY A 101 7.47 7.61 23.55
C GLY A 101 8.09 8.97 23.19
N PRO A 102 8.79 9.63 24.13
CA PRO A 102 9.36 10.96 23.93
C PRO A 102 10.44 11.05 22.84
N LYS A 103 11.09 9.92 22.52
CA LYS A 103 12.08 9.84 21.44
C LYS A 103 11.48 9.50 20.08
N ALA A 104 10.19 9.17 20.03
CA ALA A 104 9.51 8.81 18.80
C ALA A 104 9.15 10.09 18.04
N ASN A 105 9.80 10.29 16.88
CA ASN A 105 9.58 11.45 16.02
C ASN A 105 9.38 11.02 14.57
N TYR A 106 8.63 11.85 13.86
CA TYR A 106 8.54 11.83 12.41
C TYR A 106 9.62 12.75 11.83
N ARG A 107 10.36 12.27 10.83
CA ARG A 107 11.47 12.99 10.21
C ARG A 107 11.05 13.81 8.99
N THR A 108 9.89 13.49 8.44
CA THR A 108 9.32 14.22 7.30
C THR A 108 7.82 14.44 7.50
N PRO A 109 7.23 15.48 6.88
CA PRO A 109 5.79 15.71 6.95
C PRO A 109 4.98 14.58 6.29
N GLY A 110 5.55 13.88 5.28
CA GLY A 110 4.90 12.74 4.64
C GLY A 110 4.76 11.52 5.56
N GLU A 111 5.76 11.25 6.40
CA GLU A 111 5.68 10.18 7.41
C GLU A 111 4.55 10.47 8.43
N PHE A 112 4.43 11.72 8.87
CA PHE A 112 3.35 12.12 9.77
C PHE A 112 1.98 12.14 9.09
N ALA A 113 1.91 12.48 7.79
CA ALA A 113 0.65 12.56 7.06
C ALA A 113 -0.14 11.24 7.09
N LEU A 114 0.54 10.10 7.12
CA LEU A 114 -0.08 8.78 7.29
C LEU A 114 -0.78 8.64 8.65
N HIS A 115 -0.14 9.12 9.72
CA HIS A 115 -0.73 9.16 11.06
C HIS A 115 -1.85 10.17 11.15
N ALA A 116 -1.70 11.35 10.52
CA ALA A 116 -2.75 12.36 10.44
C ALA A 116 -4.00 11.84 9.70
N LEU A 117 -3.82 11.06 8.63
CA LEU A 117 -4.92 10.42 7.91
C LEU A 117 -5.66 9.40 8.81
N TRP A 118 -4.91 8.62 9.58
CA TRP A 118 -5.52 7.76 10.60
C TRP A 118 -6.24 8.59 11.66
N LEU A 119 -5.66 9.69 12.16
CA LEU A 119 -6.29 10.57 13.16
C LEU A 119 -7.62 11.17 12.71
N VAL A 120 -7.80 11.46 11.42
CA VAL A 120 -9.09 11.95 10.87
C VAL A 120 -10.07 10.81 10.53
N SER A 121 -9.64 9.56 10.55
CA SER A 121 -10.52 8.39 10.37
C SER A 121 -11.33 8.07 11.64
N SER A 122 -12.30 7.15 11.52
CA SER A 122 -13.07 6.64 12.65
C SER A 122 -12.33 5.61 13.50
N SER A 123 -11.22 5.04 13.03
CA SER A 123 -10.49 3.98 13.74
C SER A 123 -9.70 4.53 14.92
N THR A 124 -9.92 4.01 16.13
CA THR A 124 -9.09 4.30 17.32
C THR A 124 -8.06 3.21 17.59
N ASP A 125 -7.96 2.20 16.72
CA ASP A 125 -7.03 1.10 16.85
C ASP A 125 -5.69 1.46 16.19
N ASN A 126 -4.63 1.58 16.99
CA ASN A 126 -3.29 1.87 16.50
C ASN A 126 -2.75 0.79 15.54
N SER A 127 -3.31 -0.43 15.54
CA SER A 127 -2.91 -1.50 14.60
C SER A 127 -3.36 -1.23 13.17
N GLN A 128 -4.35 -0.35 13.00
CA GLN A 128 -4.88 0.07 11.69
C GLN A 128 -4.23 1.35 11.18
N CYS A 129 -3.31 1.95 11.95
CA CYS A 129 -2.59 3.13 11.52
C CYS A 129 -1.41 2.73 10.60
N PRO A 130 -1.31 3.29 9.38
CA PRO A 130 -0.26 2.93 8.44
C PRO A 130 1.09 3.64 8.70
N CYS A 131 1.23 4.39 9.80
CA CYS A 131 2.47 5.11 10.10
C CYS A 131 3.55 4.19 10.68
N ASP A 132 4.83 4.58 10.53
CA ASP A 132 5.97 3.78 10.99
C ASP A 132 6.15 3.71 12.52
N LEU A 133 5.41 4.52 13.29
CA LEU A 133 5.54 4.59 14.75
C LEU A 133 4.47 3.75 15.48
N CYS A 134 3.29 3.56 14.88
CA CYS A 134 2.20 2.80 15.49
C CYS A 134 2.54 1.31 15.72
N PRO A 135 3.15 0.58 14.76
CA PRO A 135 3.62 -0.79 15.01
C PRO A 135 4.60 -0.88 16.19
N LYS A 136 5.54 0.07 16.30
CA LYS A 136 6.52 0.13 17.40
C LYS A 136 5.86 0.43 18.75
N TYR A 137 4.79 1.20 18.76
CA TYR A 137 3.99 1.43 19.96
C TYR A 137 3.31 0.15 20.42
N LEU A 138 2.69 -0.60 19.51
CA LEU A 138 2.01 -1.85 19.83
C LEU A 138 2.96 -2.92 20.37
N GLU A 139 4.17 -3.01 19.82
CA GLU A 139 5.22 -3.90 20.35
C GLU A 139 5.58 -3.57 21.81
N ARG A 140 5.59 -2.29 22.19
CA ARG A 140 5.91 -1.85 23.56
C ARG A 140 4.78 -2.06 24.55
N VAL A 141 3.53 -1.95 24.11
CA VAL A 141 2.34 -2.11 24.96
C VAL A 141 1.95 -3.57 25.13
N LYS A 142 2.43 -4.47 24.26
CA LYS A 142 2.19 -5.91 24.39
C LYS A 142 2.75 -6.42 25.74
N PRO A 143 1.91 -7.00 26.62
CA PRO A 143 2.37 -7.52 27.91
C PRO A 143 3.41 -8.62 27.68
N ALA A 144 4.52 -8.54 28.43
CA ALA A 144 5.58 -9.54 28.39
C ALA A 144 5.01 -10.94 28.71
N PRO A 145 5.45 -12.01 28.01
CA PRO A 145 5.04 -13.36 28.36
C PRO A 145 5.51 -13.71 29.77
N VAL A 146 4.61 -14.26 30.58
CA VAL A 146 4.92 -14.81 31.91
C VAL A 146 6.02 -15.88 31.74
N PRO A 147 7.17 -15.78 32.43
CA PRO A 147 8.24 -16.77 32.31
C PRO A 147 7.77 -18.12 32.87
N GLN A 148 7.68 -19.13 32.00
CA GLN A 148 7.57 -20.53 32.43
C GLN A 148 8.93 -21.02 32.96
N PRO A 149 8.96 -21.84 34.02
CA PRO A 149 10.19 -22.28 34.66
C PRO A 149 11.03 -23.18 33.75
N THR A 150 12.33 -22.88 33.76
CA THR A 150 13.44 -23.48 33.04
C THR A 150 13.59 -24.98 33.29
N ALA A 151 13.55 -25.77 32.22
CA ALA A 151 14.17 -27.10 32.18
C ALA A 151 15.64 -26.95 31.76
N THR A 152 16.52 -27.55 32.56
CA THR A 152 17.98 -27.56 32.45
C THR A 152 18.49 -28.22 31.16
N PRO A 153 19.52 -27.67 30.49
CA PRO A 153 20.21 -28.35 29.40
C PRO A 153 21.30 -29.31 29.93
N PRO A 154 21.56 -30.45 29.26
CA PRO A 154 22.72 -31.27 29.57
C PRO A 154 24.00 -30.67 28.99
N THR A 155 25.01 -30.63 29.85
CA THR A 155 26.40 -30.27 29.62
C THR A 155 27.06 -31.21 28.60
N PHE A 156 27.67 -30.65 27.55
CA PHE A 156 28.70 -31.34 26.76
C PHE A 156 30.01 -30.55 26.78
N TYR A 157 31.07 -31.34 26.82
CA TYR A 157 32.43 -31.08 27.24
C TYR A 157 33.17 -29.95 26.51
N ALA A 158 33.94 -29.21 27.31
CA ALA A 158 34.98 -28.29 26.90
C ALA A 158 36.22 -29.00 26.36
N ASN A 159 36.94 -28.34 25.46
CA ASN A 159 38.39 -28.50 25.29
C ASN A 159 39.04 -27.17 24.81
N PRO A 160 40.35 -26.97 25.03
CA PRO A 160 40.95 -25.71 25.50
C PRO A 160 41.58 -24.81 24.40
N PRO A 161 42.07 -23.59 24.74
CA PRO A 161 42.50 -22.59 23.77
C PRO A 161 43.99 -22.72 23.39
N GLY A 162 44.31 -22.39 22.13
CA GLY A 162 45.67 -22.22 21.63
C GLY A 162 45.90 -20.78 21.13
N PRO A 163 47.08 -20.16 21.36
CA PRO A 163 47.26 -18.72 21.26
C PRO A 163 47.89 -18.24 19.95
N GLY A 164 47.59 -16.98 19.60
CA GLY A 164 48.51 -16.06 18.93
C GLY A 164 48.39 -15.92 17.41
N ALA A 165 48.04 -14.71 16.95
CA ALA A 165 48.96 -13.84 16.24
C ALA A 165 48.25 -12.57 15.72
N ASN A 166 48.81 -11.43 16.07
CA ASN A 166 48.55 -10.11 15.50
C ASN A 166 48.78 -10.11 13.97
N MET A 167 47.93 -9.43 13.21
CA MET A 167 48.42 -8.59 12.11
C MET A 167 47.40 -7.52 11.69
N ALA A 168 47.89 -6.29 11.66
CA ALA A 168 47.24 -5.12 11.10
C ALA A 168 47.55 -5.01 9.60
N ALA A 169 46.55 -4.63 8.78
CA ALA A 169 46.74 -3.99 7.46
C ALA A 169 45.39 -3.41 7.01
N GLN A 170 45.23 -2.09 7.05
CA GLN A 170 45.28 -1.15 5.92
C GLN A 170 44.04 -1.15 5.00
N LEU A 171 43.27 -0.07 5.15
CA LEU A 171 42.17 0.36 4.28
C LEU A 171 42.68 0.93 2.96
N PRO A 172 42.11 0.56 1.80
CA PRO A 172 42.18 1.38 0.59
C PRO A 172 41.07 2.43 0.58
N ARG A 173 41.50 3.68 0.50
CA ARG A 173 40.74 4.91 0.30
C ARG A 173 40.24 4.96 -1.15
N VAL A 174 38.93 5.03 -1.37
CA VAL A 174 38.34 5.29 -2.70
C VAL A 174 37.76 6.70 -2.74
N VAL A 175 38.19 7.43 -3.76
CA VAL A 175 37.93 8.84 -4.06
C VAL A 175 36.59 8.97 -4.80
N PRO A 176 35.72 9.96 -4.47
CA PRO A 176 34.51 10.23 -5.25
C PRO A 176 34.83 11.16 -6.44
N PRO A 177 34.29 10.90 -7.66
CA PRO A 177 34.35 11.88 -8.73
C PRO A 177 33.25 12.94 -8.61
N GLN A 178 33.65 14.16 -8.97
CA GLN A 178 32.94 15.43 -8.86
C GLN A 178 31.69 15.54 -9.74
N GLN A 179 30.71 16.26 -9.19
CA GLN A 179 29.60 16.89 -9.91
C GLN A 179 30.12 17.99 -10.84
N GLN A 180 29.65 18.02 -12.09
CA GLN A 180 29.67 19.22 -12.92
C GLN A 180 28.26 19.80 -13.04
N HIS A 181 28.17 21.08 -12.69
CA HIS A 181 27.05 21.98 -12.93
C HIS A 181 26.94 22.34 -14.41
N GLN A 182 25.71 22.47 -14.93
CA GLN A 182 25.35 23.38 -16.02
C GLN A 182 23.86 23.73 -15.86
N GLN A 183 23.58 24.90 -15.27
CA GLN A 183 23.29 26.18 -15.93
C GLN A 183 21.89 26.25 -16.57
N GLN A 184 21.05 27.02 -15.87
CA GLN A 184 19.76 27.56 -16.29
C GLN A 184 19.90 28.41 -17.57
N HIS A 185 18.94 28.28 -18.48
CA HIS A 185 18.51 29.38 -19.34
C HIS A 185 16.99 29.54 -19.24
N GLN A 186 16.59 30.72 -18.75
CA GLN A 186 15.22 31.22 -18.79
C GLN A 186 14.86 31.58 -20.23
N GLN A 187 13.70 31.13 -20.70
CA GLN A 187 13.02 31.77 -21.83
C GLN A 187 11.67 32.31 -21.35
N GLN A 188 11.57 33.64 -21.35
CA GLN A 188 10.32 34.39 -21.27
C GLN A 188 9.57 34.23 -22.59
N HIS A 189 8.32 33.79 -22.55
CA HIS A 189 7.34 34.06 -23.61
C HIS A 189 6.03 34.59 -23.03
N GLN A 190 5.58 35.68 -23.66
CA GLN A 190 4.41 36.49 -23.34
C GLN A 190 3.11 35.70 -23.51
N GLN A 191 2.21 35.83 -22.53
CA GLN A 191 0.82 35.39 -22.63
C GLN A 191 0.00 36.46 -23.39
N GLN A 192 -0.55 36.09 -24.55
CA GLN A 192 -1.77 36.71 -25.08
C GLN A 192 -2.96 35.86 -24.63
N HIS A 193 -3.91 36.49 -23.96
CA HIS A 193 -5.18 35.90 -23.52
C HIS A 193 -6.12 35.73 -24.73
N GLN A 194 -6.51 34.49 -25.04
CA GLN A 194 -7.76 34.17 -25.72
C GLN A 194 -8.59 33.25 -24.83
N GLN A 195 -9.84 33.65 -24.55
CA GLN A 195 -10.82 32.86 -23.81
C GLN A 195 -11.14 31.56 -24.57
N PRO A 196 -11.13 30.38 -23.93
CA PRO A 196 -11.64 29.16 -24.55
C PRO A 196 -13.16 29.04 -24.34
N GLN A 197 -13.89 28.87 -25.44
CA GLN A 197 -15.22 28.27 -25.45
C GLN A 197 -15.18 26.88 -24.80
N GLN A 198 -16.13 26.59 -23.91
CA GLN A 198 -16.30 25.29 -23.26
C GLN A 198 -16.59 24.18 -24.28
N PRO A 199 -15.83 23.07 -24.29
CA PRO A 199 -16.25 21.84 -24.97
C PRO A 199 -17.30 21.08 -24.12
N PRO A 200 -18.18 20.29 -24.75
CA PRO A 200 -19.17 19.45 -24.05
C PRO A 200 -18.50 18.37 -23.18
N PRO A 201 -19.21 17.83 -22.16
CA PRO A 201 -18.62 17.01 -21.11
C PRO A 201 -18.02 15.71 -21.65
N GLN A 202 -16.70 15.58 -21.56
CA GLN A 202 -16.00 14.31 -21.74
C GLN A 202 -16.31 13.40 -20.55
N GLN A 203 -16.80 12.19 -20.82
CA GLN A 203 -16.82 11.09 -19.87
C GLN A 203 -15.41 10.92 -19.29
N GLY A 204 -15.28 11.14 -17.99
CA GLY A 204 -13.98 11.22 -17.31
C GLY A 204 -13.16 9.96 -17.54
N LEU A 205 -11.89 10.16 -17.94
CA LEU A 205 -10.87 9.12 -17.90
C LEU A 205 -10.83 8.52 -16.48
N PRO A 206 -10.71 7.18 -16.35
CA PRO A 206 -10.63 6.56 -15.04
C PRO A 206 -9.40 7.12 -14.28
N PRO A 207 -9.52 7.39 -12.97
CA PRO A 207 -8.43 7.95 -12.18
C PRO A 207 -7.15 7.10 -12.28
N PRO A 208 -5.96 7.72 -12.08
CA PRO A 208 -4.70 6.99 -12.07
C PRO A 208 -4.77 5.83 -11.08
N GLY A 209 -4.56 4.60 -11.57
CA GLY A 209 -4.66 3.39 -10.74
C GLY A 209 -5.93 2.56 -10.90
N THR A 210 -6.95 3.08 -11.58
CA THR A 210 -8.05 2.26 -12.09
C THR A 210 -7.84 2.00 -13.55
N THR A 211 -7.39 0.79 -13.85
CA THR A 211 -7.39 0.26 -15.19
C THR A 211 -8.85 -0.10 -15.54
N GLY A 212 -9.25 0.07 -16.81
CA GLY A 212 -10.63 -0.15 -17.25
C GLY A 212 -11.02 -1.63 -17.26
N LEU A 213 -12.25 -1.95 -17.68
CA LEU A 213 -12.71 -3.34 -17.85
C LEU A 213 -11.86 -4.17 -18.85
N THR A 214 -11.07 -3.50 -19.69
CA THR A 214 -10.16 -4.12 -20.67
C THR A 214 -8.83 -4.55 -20.06
N ASN A 215 -8.60 -4.23 -18.79
CA ASN A 215 -7.34 -4.46 -18.11
C ASN A 215 -7.46 -5.62 -17.13
N VAL A 216 -6.39 -6.40 -17.06
CA VAL A 216 -6.30 -7.60 -16.23
C VAL A 216 -5.71 -7.27 -14.86
N PHE A 217 -4.79 -6.31 -14.79
CA PHE A 217 -4.05 -5.97 -13.58
C PHE A 217 -4.54 -4.68 -12.93
N ARG A 218 -4.71 -4.71 -11.60
CA ARG A 218 -5.21 -3.56 -10.83
C ARG A 218 -4.29 -3.23 -9.65
N LEU A 219 -4.40 -1.99 -9.16
CA LEU A 219 -3.67 -1.58 -7.96
C LEU A 219 -4.02 -2.50 -6.78
N GLY A 220 -3.04 -2.77 -5.93
CA GLY A 220 -3.19 -3.58 -4.73
C GLY A 220 -3.29 -5.09 -4.97
N GLU A 221 -3.42 -5.54 -6.22
CA GLU A 221 -3.47 -6.97 -6.51
C GLU A 221 -2.12 -7.64 -6.33
N LEU A 222 -2.17 -8.86 -5.82
CA LEU A 222 -1.04 -9.77 -5.77
C LEU A 222 -0.92 -10.45 -7.14
N VAL A 223 0.27 -10.44 -7.73
CA VAL A 223 0.53 -10.94 -9.08
C VAL A 223 1.78 -11.79 -9.11
N TRP A 224 1.83 -12.71 -10.07
CA TRP A 224 3.08 -13.36 -10.45
C TRP A 224 3.86 -12.44 -11.38
N TYR A 225 5.16 -12.28 -11.16
CA TYR A 225 6.06 -11.60 -12.08
C TYR A 225 7.29 -12.44 -12.40
N LYS A 226 7.81 -12.24 -13.62
CA LYS A 226 8.99 -12.94 -14.12
C LYS A 226 10.26 -12.29 -13.58
N HIS A 227 11.07 -13.10 -12.89
CA HIS A 227 12.46 -12.82 -12.53
C HIS A 227 13.34 -13.95 -13.12
N THR A 228 14.38 -14.38 -12.42
CA THR A 228 15.08 -15.67 -12.65
C THR A 228 14.12 -16.87 -12.57
N ALA A 229 13.07 -16.76 -11.76
CA ALA A 229 11.90 -17.63 -11.73
C ALA A 229 10.65 -16.79 -11.42
N TRP A 230 9.45 -17.38 -11.48
CA TRP A 230 8.23 -16.69 -11.08
C TRP A 230 8.28 -16.31 -9.60
N ARG A 231 7.86 -15.09 -9.30
CA ARG A 231 7.82 -14.49 -7.96
C ARG A 231 6.49 -13.80 -7.75
N LEU A 232 6.14 -13.55 -6.50
CA LEU A 232 4.89 -12.90 -6.12
C LEU A 232 5.18 -11.46 -5.67
N GLY A 233 4.33 -10.52 -6.06
CA GLY A 233 4.46 -9.12 -5.67
C GLY A 233 3.13 -8.38 -5.78
N VAL A 234 3.02 -7.27 -5.06
CA VAL A 234 1.82 -6.43 -5.01
C VAL A 234 1.99 -5.23 -5.93
N ILE A 235 0.97 -4.92 -6.74
CA ILE A 235 0.98 -3.74 -7.60
C ILE A 235 0.80 -2.47 -6.77
N LEU A 236 1.84 -1.64 -6.71
CA LEU A 236 1.84 -0.36 -6.00
C LEU A 236 1.40 0.81 -6.89
N ASN A 237 1.77 0.77 -8.18
CA ASN A 237 1.47 1.84 -9.12
C ASN A 237 1.31 1.30 -10.54
N ILE A 238 0.47 1.97 -11.33
CA ILE A 238 0.27 1.70 -12.76
C ILE A 238 0.48 3.02 -13.50
N ALA A 239 1.50 3.07 -14.34
CA ALA A 239 1.87 4.27 -15.08
C ALA A 239 1.84 4.00 -16.59
N ALA A 240 1.33 4.95 -17.37
CA ALA A 240 1.43 4.87 -18.82
C ALA A 240 2.90 4.80 -19.26
N LYS A 241 3.19 4.01 -20.29
CA LYS A 241 4.53 3.96 -20.89
C LYS A 241 4.88 5.33 -21.51
N PRO A 242 6.17 5.71 -21.53
CA PRO A 242 6.60 6.91 -22.23
C PRO A 242 6.15 6.88 -23.69
N GLY A 243 5.54 7.96 -24.17
CA GLY A 243 5.03 8.05 -25.54
C GLY A 243 3.70 8.79 -25.62
N PRO A 244 2.95 8.60 -26.72
CA PRO A 244 1.60 9.14 -26.85
C PRO A 244 0.70 8.67 -25.71
N PRO A 245 -0.27 9.50 -25.28
CA PRO A 245 -1.21 9.11 -24.24
C PRO A 245 -1.96 7.83 -24.65
N PRO A 246 -2.25 6.92 -23.71
CA PRO A 246 -3.01 5.71 -24.01
C PRO A 246 -4.39 6.08 -24.56
N PRO A 247 -4.90 5.35 -25.57
CA PRO A 247 -6.27 5.54 -26.02
C PRO A 247 -7.27 5.18 -24.90
N GLN A 248 -8.50 5.68 -25.00
CA GLN A 248 -9.57 5.29 -24.08
C GLN A 248 -9.79 3.77 -24.15
N GLY A 249 -9.80 3.11 -22.98
CA GLY A 249 -9.91 1.65 -22.90
C GLY A 249 -8.63 0.88 -23.26
N ALA A 250 -7.46 1.55 -23.25
CA ALA A 250 -6.18 0.92 -23.48
C ALA A 250 -5.96 -0.33 -22.62
N SER A 251 -5.48 -1.41 -23.24
CA SER A 251 -5.12 -2.64 -22.53
C SER A 251 -3.83 -2.47 -21.73
N ASP A 252 -3.48 -3.49 -20.93
CA ASP A 252 -2.30 -3.47 -20.06
C ASP A 252 -0.96 -3.26 -20.79
N SER A 253 -0.91 -3.49 -22.10
CA SER A 253 0.29 -3.31 -22.91
C SER A 253 0.76 -1.86 -22.98
N TYR A 254 -0.11 -0.89 -22.68
CA TYR A 254 0.20 0.54 -22.63
C TYR A 254 0.80 0.99 -21.30
N TYR A 255 0.87 0.10 -20.30
CA TYR A 255 1.24 0.46 -18.94
C TYR A 255 2.48 -0.28 -18.45
N ASN A 256 3.18 0.36 -17.52
CA ASN A 256 4.20 -0.23 -16.65
C ASN A 256 3.64 -0.30 -15.23
N PHE A 257 4.01 -1.38 -14.54
CA PHE A 257 3.52 -1.73 -13.21
C PHE A 257 4.67 -1.69 -12.23
N THR A 258 4.55 -0.86 -11.20
CA THR A 258 5.50 -0.82 -10.08
C THR A 258 5.05 -1.85 -9.04
N LEU A 259 5.91 -2.79 -8.69
CA LEU A 259 5.63 -3.91 -7.80
C LEU A 259 6.49 -3.85 -6.54
N ALA A 260 5.87 -4.06 -5.37
CA ALA A 260 6.60 -4.49 -4.18
C ALA A 260 6.68 -6.03 -4.20
N PRO A 261 7.89 -6.63 -4.18
CA PRO A 261 8.03 -8.06 -3.97
C PRO A 261 7.37 -8.49 -2.65
N LEU A 262 6.56 -9.56 -2.69
CA LEU A 262 5.96 -10.11 -1.49
C LEU A 262 7.03 -10.91 -0.73
N GLY A 263 7.19 -10.64 0.57
CA GLY A 263 8.17 -11.32 1.40
C GLY A 263 8.26 -10.70 2.79
N HIS A 264 9.29 -11.08 3.55
CA HIS A 264 9.52 -10.50 4.87
C HIS A 264 10.33 -9.20 4.77
N ALA A 265 9.95 -8.17 5.54
CA ALA A 265 10.56 -6.84 5.49
C ALA A 265 12.08 -6.84 5.74
N LEU A 266 12.58 -7.76 6.57
CA LEU A 266 14.02 -7.92 6.85
C LEU A 266 14.86 -8.24 5.61
N LEU A 267 14.25 -8.75 4.55
CA LEU A 267 14.96 -9.07 3.30
C LEU A 267 15.13 -7.84 2.41
N ALA A 268 14.47 -6.72 2.74
CA ALA A 268 14.60 -5.42 2.08
C ALA A 268 14.62 -5.51 0.55
N GLN A 269 13.69 -6.30 -0.02
CA GLN A 269 13.65 -6.52 -1.45
C GLN A 269 13.25 -5.22 -2.17
N PRO A 270 13.98 -4.81 -3.23
CA PRO A 270 13.70 -3.56 -3.91
C PRO A 270 12.39 -3.62 -4.68
N VAL A 271 11.71 -2.48 -4.76
CA VAL A 271 10.58 -2.27 -5.67
C VAL A 271 11.05 -2.45 -7.12
N LEU A 272 10.20 -3.05 -7.95
CA LEU A 272 10.50 -3.39 -9.35
C LEU A 272 9.50 -2.75 -10.29
N THR A 273 9.91 -2.45 -11.52
CA THR A 273 8.99 -2.08 -12.60
C THR A 273 8.90 -3.21 -13.61
N LYS A 274 7.68 -3.56 -14.02
CA LYS A 274 7.35 -4.67 -14.93
C LYS A 274 6.35 -4.24 -16.00
N ASP A 275 6.44 -4.86 -17.16
CA ASP A 275 5.39 -4.79 -18.19
C ASP A 275 4.43 -5.99 -18.05
N CYS A 276 3.24 -5.87 -18.64
CA CYS A 276 2.20 -6.89 -18.54
C CYS A 276 2.60 -8.29 -19.07
N ASN A 277 3.52 -8.39 -20.05
CA ASN A 277 3.94 -9.68 -20.59
C ASN A 277 4.81 -10.46 -19.60
N SER A 278 5.46 -9.73 -18.70
CA SER A 278 6.26 -10.27 -17.61
C SER A 278 5.45 -10.59 -16.35
N MET A 279 4.12 -10.47 -16.39
CA MET A 279 3.23 -10.66 -15.24
C MET A 279 2.11 -11.67 -15.53
N ARG A 280 1.54 -12.29 -14.50
CA ARG A 280 0.34 -13.13 -14.58
C ARG A 280 -0.58 -12.90 -13.39
N PRO A 281 -1.92 -12.95 -13.57
CA PRO A 281 -2.88 -12.92 -12.45
C PRO A 281 -2.56 -13.99 -11.42
N PHE A 282 -2.88 -13.73 -10.15
CA PHE A 282 -2.58 -14.64 -9.05
C PHE A 282 -3.08 -16.06 -9.30
N LEU A 283 -4.33 -16.19 -9.76
CA LEU A 283 -4.98 -17.48 -10.00
C LEU A 283 -4.44 -18.25 -11.22
N THR A 284 -3.43 -17.72 -11.93
CA THR A 284 -2.77 -18.44 -13.04
C THR A 284 -2.01 -19.67 -12.56
N PHE A 285 -1.43 -19.61 -11.35
CA PHE A 285 -0.65 -20.70 -10.77
C PHE A 285 -1.02 -20.92 -9.31
N SER A 286 -1.01 -22.18 -8.87
CA SER A 286 -1.10 -22.49 -7.45
C SER A 286 0.19 -22.08 -6.74
N VAL A 287 0.06 -21.45 -5.57
CA VAL A 287 1.22 -21.19 -4.71
C VAL A 287 1.76 -22.54 -4.20
N PRO A 288 3.05 -22.85 -4.40
CA PRO A 288 3.63 -24.09 -3.89
C PRO A 288 3.83 -24.04 -2.37
N ASN A 289 3.96 -25.21 -1.75
CA ASN A 289 4.33 -25.31 -0.33
C ASN A 289 5.74 -24.78 -0.06
N ALA A 290 6.00 -24.45 1.20
CA ALA A 290 7.34 -24.07 1.63
C ALA A 290 8.32 -25.24 1.39
N GLY A 291 9.46 -24.93 0.75
CA GLY A 291 10.48 -25.90 0.39
C GLY A 291 11.47 -26.20 1.50
N ILE A 292 11.61 -25.31 2.48
CA ILE A 292 12.48 -25.51 3.65
C ILE A 292 11.70 -26.31 4.69
N ASP A 293 12.27 -27.42 5.16
CA ASP A 293 11.60 -28.34 6.10
C ASP A 293 11.13 -27.65 7.39
N GLU A 294 11.93 -26.73 7.93
CA GLU A 294 11.58 -26.00 9.16
C GLU A 294 10.38 -25.04 9.02
N LEU A 295 9.86 -24.85 7.81
CA LEU A 295 8.73 -23.97 7.48
C LEU A 295 7.43 -24.71 7.14
N LYS A 296 7.47 -26.03 6.92
CA LYS A 296 6.33 -26.79 6.36
C LYS A 296 5.05 -26.69 7.20
N ASP A 297 5.18 -26.66 8.52
CA ASP A 297 4.05 -26.64 9.47
C ASP A 297 3.88 -25.27 10.17
N LYS A 298 4.45 -24.22 9.60
CA LYS A 298 4.40 -22.86 10.16
C LYS A 298 3.51 -21.96 9.32
N THR A 299 2.82 -21.03 9.97
CA THR A 299 2.25 -19.85 9.31
C THR A 299 3.29 -18.75 9.23
N PHE A 300 3.07 -17.77 8.36
CA PHE A 300 3.99 -16.64 8.18
C PHE A 300 4.36 -15.99 9.52
N ASP A 301 3.39 -15.78 10.41
CA ASP A 301 3.59 -15.08 11.69
C ASP A 301 4.29 -15.93 12.78
N THR A 302 4.31 -17.25 12.62
CA THR A 302 4.93 -18.16 13.61
C THR A 302 6.41 -18.43 13.34
N VAL A 303 6.93 -17.96 12.21
CA VAL A 303 8.35 -18.10 11.86
C VAL A 303 9.16 -17.03 12.59
N ASP A 304 10.23 -17.42 13.27
CA ASP A 304 11.25 -16.49 13.74
C ASP A 304 12.10 -16.02 12.54
N TRP A 305 11.58 -15.04 11.82
CA TRP A 305 12.23 -14.48 10.63
C TRP A 305 13.57 -13.82 10.95
N ASN A 306 13.75 -13.28 12.16
CA ASN A 306 15.02 -12.67 12.58
C ASN A 306 16.11 -13.74 12.67
N ALA A 307 15.86 -14.82 13.43
CA ALA A 307 16.81 -15.91 13.57
C ALA A 307 17.09 -16.59 12.21
N LEU A 308 16.04 -16.82 11.43
CA LEU A 308 16.16 -17.46 10.12
C LEU A 308 16.99 -16.61 9.14
N THR A 309 16.69 -15.31 9.04
CA THR A 309 17.44 -14.38 8.18
C THR A 309 18.88 -14.23 8.63
N ALA A 310 19.13 -14.17 9.94
CA ALA A 310 20.48 -14.10 10.50
C ALA A 310 21.30 -15.32 10.07
N ARG A 311 20.78 -16.53 10.25
CA ARG A 311 21.45 -17.79 9.85
C ARG A 311 21.77 -17.83 8.36
N TYR A 312 20.78 -17.54 7.51
CA TYR A 312 20.97 -17.55 6.05
C TYR A 312 21.90 -16.44 5.54
N SER A 313 22.18 -15.43 6.38
CA SER A 313 23.09 -14.32 6.07
C SER A 313 24.54 -14.53 6.55
N GLN A 314 24.84 -15.64 7.24
CA GLN A 314 26.19 -15.92 7.78
C GLN A 314 27.17 -16.51 6.76
N ASP A 315 26.72 -16.81 5.54
CA ASP A 315 27.60 -17.39 4.52
C ASP A 315 28.73 -16.41 4.16
N PRO A 316 30.02 -16.82 4.29
CA PRO A 316 31.15 -15.96 4.00
C PRO A 316 31.29 -15.68 2.50
N ASN A 317 30.70 -16.50 1.63
CA ASN A 317 30.69 -16.28 0.19
C ASN A 317 29.56 -15.30 -0.20
N PRO A 318 29.87 -14.11 -0.78
CA PRO A 318 28.85 -13.12 -1.12
C PRO A 318 27.79 -13.62 -2.13
N GLY A 319 28.19 -14.49 -3.08
CA GLY A 319 27.28 -15.06 -4.06
C GLY A 319 26.31 -16.06 -3.42
N GLN A 320 26.83 -16.93 -2.55
CA GLN A 320 25.99 -17.89 -1.83
C GLN A 320 25.06 -17.20 -0.83
N LYS A 321 25.55 -16.15 -0.15
CA LYS A 321 24.71 -15.29 0.70
C LYS A 321 23.54 -14.66 -0.05
N SER A 322 23.79 -14.11 -1.25
CA SER A 322 22.74 -13.55 -2.10
C SER A 322 21.72 -14.62 -2.52
N LEU A 323 22.18 -15.81 -2.91
CA LEU A 323 21.31 -16.93 -3.26
C LEU A 323 20.44 -17.36 -2.07
N ASN A 324 21.03 -17.48 -0.88
CA ASN A 324 20.35 -17.84 0.35
C ASN A 324 19.24 -16.83 0.70
N GLN A 325 19.51 -15.52 0.54
CA GLN A 325 18.50 -14.47 0.73
C GLN A 325 17.37 -14.55 -0.30
N GLN A 326 17.68 -14.87 -1.56
CA GLN A 326 16.65 -15.08 -2.59
C GLN A 326 15.78 -16.30 -2.31
N VAL A 327 16.35 -17.39 -1.82
CA VAL A 327 15.61 -18.59 -1.39
C VAL A 327 14.69 -18.24 -0.22
N LEU A 328 15.21 -17.57 0.81
CA LEU A 328 14.43 -17.19 1.97
C LEU A 328 13.28 -16.24 1.59
N GLY A 329 13.53 -15.28 0.69
CA GLY A 329 12.48 -14.40 0.17
C GLY A 329 11.42 -15.13 -0.64
N LEU A 330 11.82 -16.15 -1.42
CA LEU A 330 10.87 -16.99 -2.13
C LEU A 330 9.97 -17.75 -1.14
N GLU A 331 10.52 -18.32 -0.07
CA GLU A 331 9.70 -19.02 0.94
C GLU A 331 8.76 -18.08 1.70
N ALA A 332 9.26 -16.91 2.11
CA ALA A 332 8.44 -15.86 2.71
C ALA A 332 7.28 -15.45 1.80
N SER A 333 7.54 -15.28 0.50
CA SER A 333 6.52 -14.91 -0.49
C SER A 333 5.40 -15.94 -0.60
N LYS A 334 5.73 -17.25 -0.59
CA LYS A 334 4.74 -18.34 -0.64
C LYS A 334 3.85 -18.34 0.60
N MET A 335 4.47 -18.22 1.77
CA MET A 335 3.75 -18.22 3.05
C MET A 335 2.83 -17.00 3.17
N GLY A 336 3.32 -15.81 2.80
CA GLY A 336 2.52 -14.58 2.80
C GLY A 336 1.35 -14.65 1.82
N ALA A 337 1.58 -15.20 0.62
CA ALA A 337 0.53 -15.30 -0.39
C ALA A 337 -0.61 -16.23 0.03
N ARG A 338 -0.29 -17.33 0.72
CA ARG A 338 -1.32 -18.21 1.30
C ARG A 338 -2.13 -17.50 2.37
N ALA A 339 -1.47 -16.75 3.27
CA ALA A 339 -2.15 -15.98 4.29
C ALA A 339 -3.10 -14.93 3.68
N ILE A 340 -2.67 -14.25 2.60
CA ILE A 340 -3.50 -13.27 1.89
C ILE A 340 -4.69 -13.95 1.22
N ASN A 341 -4.48 -15.06 0.52
CA ASN A 341 -5.51 -15.73 -0.30
C ASN A 341 -6.78 -16.10 0.47
N ASP A 342 -6.66 -16.35 1.78
CA ASP A 342 -7.77 -16.79 2.63
C ASP A 342 -8.46 -15.62 3.37
N THR A 343 -8.23 -14.39 2.93
CA THR A 343 -8.78 -13.17 3.55
C THR A 343 -9.57 -12.34 2.54
N PHE A 344 -10.34 -11.37 3.03
CA PHE A 344 -10.92 -10.34 2.18
C PHE A 344 -10.96 -8.99 2.91
N SER A 345 -10.97 -7.90 2.14
CA SER A 345 -11.14 -6.55 2.66
C SER A 345 -12.01 -5.71 1.73
N THR A 346 -13.04 -5.08 2.28
CA THR A 346 -13.97 -4.23 1.53
C THR A 346 -13.47 -2.79 1.46
N PHE A 347 -13.82 -2.05 0.41
CA PHE A 347 -13.52 -0.63 0.27
C PHE A 347 -14.72 0.14 -0.30
N ASP A 348 -14.71 1.46 -0.09
CA ASP A 348 -15.75 2.40 -0.55
C ASP A 348 -17.17 1.97 -0.15
N LEU A 349 -17.48 2.06 1.15
CA LEU A 349 -18.83 1.84 1.69
C LEU A 349 -19.82 2.82 1.04
N LEU A 350 -20.82 2.29 0.35
CA LEU A 350 -21.84 3.03 -0.38
C LEU A 350 -23.07 3.33 0.48
N ALA A 351 -23.54 2.31 1.21
CA ALA A 351 -24.76 2.40 2.01
C ALA A 351 -24.75 1.39 3.15
N GLU A 352 -25.53 1.66 4.18
CA GLU A 352 -25.78 0.72 5.26
C GLU A 352 -27.25 0.73 5.68
N GLY A 353 -27.70 -0.39 6.22
CA GLY A 353 -29.07 -0.56 6.68
C GLY A 353 -29.27 -1.86 7.44
N THR A 354 -30.52 -2.28 7.55
CA THR A 354 -30.91 -3.57 8.11
C THR A 354 -31.84 -4.30 7.15
N THR A 355 -31.85 -5.63 7.22
CA THR A 355 -32.85 -6.42 6.51
C THR A 355 -34.26 -6.08 7.02
N PRO A 356 -35.32 -6.31 6.23
CA PRO A 356 -36.69 -5.98 6.64
C PRO A 356 -37.14 -6.61 7.96
N ASP A 357 -36.58 -7.77 8.32
CA ASP A 357 -36.81 -8.47 9.58
C ASP A 357 -35.92 -7.98 10.73
N GLY A 358 -35.01 -7.04 10.48
CA GLY A 358 -34.05 -6.51 11.45
C GLY A 358 -32.96 -7.50 11.88
N ALA A 359 -32.90 -8.69 11.29
CA ALA A 359 -32.02 -9.76 11.73
C ALA A 359 -30.55 -9.54 11.34
N LEU A 360 -30.31 -8.86 10.22
CA LEU A 360 -28.98 -8.62 9.67
C LEU A 360 -28.76 -7.11 9.42
N ARG A 361 -27.61 -6.59 9.85
CA ARG A 361 -27.06 -5.35 9.33
C ARG A 361 -26.51 -5.62 7.93
N VAL A 362 -26.87 -4.76 6.99
CA VAL A 362 -26.44 -4.84 5.59
C VAL A 362 -25.52 -3.66 5.32
N GLN A 363 -24.36 -3.92 4.74
CA GLN A 363 -23.42 -2.89 4.29
C GLN A 363 -23.09 -3.14 2.82
N HIS A 364 -23.26 -2.12 1.98
CA HIS A 364 -23.03 -2.18 0.53
C HIS A 364 -21.70 -1.48 0.19
N TYR A 365 -20.89 -2.10 -0.65
CA TYR A 365 -19.55 -1.62 -1.00
C TYR A 365 -19.37 -1.50 -2.51
N THR A 366 -18.49 -0.59 -2.93
CA THR A 366 -18.10 -0.48 -4.36
C THR A 366 -17.21 -1.64 -4.77
N GLY A 367 -16.42 -2.20 -3.84
CA GLY A 367 -15.53 -3.30 -4.12
C GLY A 367 -14.97 -4.01 -2.89
N VAL A 368 -14.27 -5.10 -3.18
CA VAL A 368 -13.62 -5.97 -2.21
C VAL A 368 -12.34 -6.54 -2.82
N TYR A 369 -11.25 -6.57 -2.05
CA TYR A 369 -10.16 -7.48 -2.35
C TYR A 369 -10.53 -8.84 -1.80
N LEU A 370 -10.70 -9.81 -2.70
CA LEU A 370 -10.91 -11.20 -2.34
C LEU A 370 -9.55 -11.91 -2.43
N GLY A 371 -8.88 -11.98 -1.30
CA GLY A 371 -7.50 -12.41 -1.18
C GLY A 371 -6.56 -11.58 -2.04
N ALA A 372 -6.10 -12.17 -3.14
CA ALA A 372 -5.11 -11.59 -4.04
C ALA A 372 -5.67 -10.64 -5.10
N GLU A 373 -6.97 -10.72 -5.40
CA GLU A 373 -7.58 -10.06 -6.56
C GLU A 373 -8.66 -9.06 -6.13
N MET A 374 -8.80 -7.97 -6.88
CA MET A 374 -9.79 -6.93 -6.64
C MET A 374 -11.06 -7.21 -7.44
N VAL A 375 -12.20 -7.17 -6.76
CA VAL A 375 -13.54 -7.27 -7.35
C VAL A 375 -14.32 -5.98 -7.07
N ARG A 376 -15.02 -5.49 -8.09
CA ARG A 376 -15.87 -4.29 -8.05
C ARG A 376 -17.25 -4.58 -8.60
N VAL A 377 -18.20 -3.72 -8.25
CA VAL A 377 -19.47 -3.62 -8.98
C VAL A 377 -19.17 -3.35 -10.46
N GLY A 378 -19.83 -4.10 -11.34
CA GLY A 378 -19.62 -4.15 -12.78
C GLY A 378 -18.62 -5.21 -13.26
N ASP A 379 -17.94 -5.93 -12.36
CA ASP A 379 -16.98 -6.96 -12.77
C ASP A 379 -17.63 -8.29 -13.12
N PRO A 380 -17.07 -9.04 -14.08
CA PRO A 380 -17.41 -10.42 -14.31
C PRO A 380 -16.69 -11.36 -13.32
N LEU A 381 -17.44 -12.16 -12.57
CA LEU A 381 -16.93 -13.21 -11.69
C LEU A 381 -17.30 -14.59 -12.22
N ARG A 382 -16.34 -15.52 -12.24
CA ARG A 382 -16.66 -16.94 -12.45
C ARG A 382 -17.35 -17.49 -11.21
N THR A 383 -18.46 -18.18 -11.39
CA THR A 383 -19.25 -18.75 -10.29
C THR A 383 -19.55 -20.23 -10.52
N THR A 384 -19.77 -20.95 -9.44
CA THR A 384 -20.28 -22.34 -9.47
C THR A 384 -21.73 -22.33 -9.04
N THR A 385 -22.60 -23.05 -9.75
CA THR A 385 -23.97 -23.28 -9.29
C THR A 385 -23.94 -24.31 -8.16
N PRO A 386 -24.59 -24.07 -7.00
CA PRO A 386 -24.84 -25.14 -6.05
C PRO A 386 -25.71 -26.24 -6.70
N PRO A 387 -25.65 -27.50 -6.23
CA PRO A 387 -26.65 -28.49 -6.61
C PRO A 387 -28.03 -27.95 -6.24
N ALA A 388 -28.94 -27.88 -7.20
CA ALA A 388 -30.14 -27.06 -7.13
C ALA A 388 -31.10 -27.44 -5.98
N ASP A 389 -31.62 -26.44 -5.28
CA ASP A 389 -32.97 -26.51 -4.71
C ASP A 389 -33.98 -26.52 -5.88
N HIS A 390 -35.01 -27.36 -5.76
CA HIS A 390 -35.91 -27.79 -6.83
C HIS A 390 -36.56 -26.67 -7.69
N ALA A 391 -36.60 -25.42 -7.21
CA ALA A 391 -37.15 -24.28 -7.95
C ALA A 391 -36.21 -23.71 -9.03
N ALA A 392 -34.89 -23.75 -8.85
CA ALA A 392 -33.91 -23.26 -9.83
C ALA A 392 -33.69 -24.26 -11.00
N ALA A 393 -34.00 -25.54 -10.75
CA ALA A 393 -33.89 -26.61 -11.75
C ALA A 393 -34.87 -26.43 -12.92
N ALA A 394 -36.06 -25.87 -12.68
CA ALA A 394 -37.08 -25.68 -13.72
C ALA A 394 -36.69 -24.59 -14.74
N ALA A 395 -36.08 -23.49 -14.29
CA ALA A 395 -35.56 -22.45 -15.18
C ALA A 395 -34.26 -22.88 -15.89
N ALA A 396 -33.42 -23.68 -15.23
CA ALA A 396 -32.22 -24.25 -15.83
C ALA A 396 -32.55 -25.28 -16.93
N ALA A 397 -33.63 -26.05 -16.78
CA ALA A 397 -34.06 -27.05 -17.77
C ALA A 397 -34.51 -26.41 -19.10
N ALA A 398 -35.17 -25.25 -19.07
CA ALA A 398 -35.60 -24.54 -20.27
C ALA A 398 -34.44 -23.90 -21.06
N ALA A 399 -33.31 -23.59 -20.41
CA ALA A 399 -32.10 -23.06 -21.05
C ALA A 399 -31.07 -24.15 -21.44
N ALA A 400 -31.25 -25.39 -20.95
CA ALA A 400 -30.33 -26.50 -21.14
C ALA A 400 -30.43 -27.15 -22.54
N GLU A 401 -31.52 -26.95 -23.30
CA GLU A 401 -31.65 -27.53 -24.65
C GLU A 401 -30.66 -26.96 -25.67
N THR A 402 -30.04 -25.80 -25.40
CA THR A 402 -29.10 -25.13 -26.32
C THR A 402 -27.73 -24.82 -25.73
N THR A 403 -27.50 -25.16 -24.45
CA THR A 403 -26.28 -24.76 -23.75
C THR A 403 -25.45 -25.96 -23.30
N PRO A 404 -24.15 -26.04 -23.65
CA PRO A 404 -23.28 -27.12 -23.19
C PRO A 404 -23.25 -27.23 -21.66
N PRO A 405 -23.29 -28.44 -21.09
CA PRO A 405 -23.30 -28.65 -19.65
C PRO A 405 -22.04 -28.14 -18.94
N ASP A 406 -20.95 -27.93 -19.69
CA ASP A 406 -19.65 -27.42 -19.23
C ASP A 406 -19.46 -25.91 -19.46
N ALA A 407 -20.46 -25.18 -19.95
CA ALA A 407 -20.34 -23.75 -20.21
C ALA A 407 -20.09 -22.98 -18.90
N THR A 408 -18.95 -22.27 -18.84
CA THR A 408 -18.56 -21.43 -17.70
C THR A 408 -19.66 -20.44 -17.35
N LEU A 409 -20.06 -20.45 -16.08
CA LEU A 409 -21.02 -19.52 -15.52
C LEU A 409 -20.28 -18.28 -15.01
N VAL A 410 -20.71 -17.11 -15.47
CA VAL A 410 -20.13 -15.82 -15.11
C VAL A 410 -21.24 -14.94 -14.53
N MET A 411 -21.03 -14.40 -13.34
CA MET A 411 -21.88 -13.36 -12.76
C MET A 411 -21.33 -11.99 -13.15
N LEU A 412 -22.14 -11.12 -13.73
CA LEU A 412 -21.84 -9.70 -13.77
C LEU A 412 -22.30 -9.10 -12.44
N VAL A 413 -21.38 -8.61 -11.63
CA VAL A 413 -21.68 -8.14 -10.26
C VAL A 413 -22.41 -6.81 -10.31
N ASP A 414 -23.60 -6.75 -9.71
CA ASP A 414 -24.38 -5.51 -9.57
C ASP A 414 -24.30 -4.96 -8.13
N GLU A 415 -24.17 -5.85 -7.14
CA GLU A 415 -24.05 -5.45 -5.73
C GLU A 415 -23.01 -6.31 -5.00
N ILE A 416 -22.24 -5.66 -4.13
CA ILE A 416 -21.35 -6.31 -3.16
C ILE A 416 -21.83 -5.89 -1.77
N GLN A 417 -22.15 -6.87 -0.93
CA GLN A 417 -22.66 -6.61 0.41
C GLN A 417 -22.05 -7.50 1.48
N VAL A 418 -21.88 -6.95 2.68
CA VAL A 418 -21.55 -7.71 3.90
C VAL A 418 -22.78 -7.74 4.79
N LEU A 419 -23.21 -8.94 5.14
CA LEU A 419 -24.32 -9.20 6.05
C LEU A 419 -23.78 -9.58 7.42
N THR A 420 -24.08 -8.79 8.44
CA THR A 420 -23.65 -9.05 9.82
C THR A 420 -24.87 -9.26 10.70
N PRO A 421 -24.98 -10.38 11.44
CA PRO A 421 -26.08 -10.58 12.40
C PRO A 421 -26.19 -9.44 13.40
N THR A 422 -27.40 -8.92 13.61
CA THR A 422 -27.66 -7.86 14.61
C THR A 422 -27.64 -8.38 16.04
N SER A 423 -27.83 -9.69 16.21
CA SER A 423 -27.75 -10.38 17.49
C SER A 423 -27.05 -11.75 17.34
N GLY A 424 -26.39 -12.19 18.41
CA GLY A 424 -25.66 -13.46 18.45
C GLY A 424 -24.19 -13.36 18.02
N THR A 425 -23.52 -14.52 17.97
CA THR A 425 -22.08 -14.65 17.63
C THR A 425 -21.86 -15.20 16.22
N ALA A 426 -22.90 -15.21 15.38
CA ALA A 426 -22.79 -15.71 14.02
C ALA A 426 -21.89 -14.79 13.18
N ARG A 427 -21.13 -15.39 12.26
CA ARG A 427 -20.13 -14.67 11.45
C ARG A 427 -20.79 -13.83 10.38
N ALA A 428 -20.15 -12.71 10.03
CA ALA A 428 -20.54 -11.92 8.87
C ALA A 428 -20.34 -12.73 7.57
N THR A 429 -21.20 -12.48 6.59
CA THR A 429 -21.16 -13.13 5.28
C THR A 429 -20.96 -12.10 4.18
N LEU A 430 -19.95 -12.28 3.33
CA LEU A 430 -19.76 -11.53 2.09
C LEU A 430 -20.66 -12.14 1.00
N GLN A 431 -21.44 -11.30 0.31
CA GLN A 431 -22.31 -11.72 -0.79
C GLN A 431 -22.13 -10.84 -2.01
N PHE A 432 -22.15 -11.48 -3.17
CA PHE A 432 -22.22 -10.87 -4.48
C PHE A 432 -23.60 -11.13 -5.06
N LYS A 433 -24.26 -10.10 -5.59
CA LYS A 433 -25.47 -10.26 -6.38
C LYS A 433 -25.20 -9.76 -7.78
N GLY A 434 -25.85 -10.39 -8.74
CA GLY A 434 -25.72 -9.97 -10.12
C GLY A 434 -26.42 -10.89 -11.10
N HIS A 435 -26.36 -10.50 -12.36
CA HIS A 435 -26.89 -11.29 -13.46
C HIS A 435 -25.95 -12.43 -13.84
N LEU A 436 -26.49 -13.62 -14.06
CA LEU A 436 -25.73 -14.80 -14.49
C LEU A 436 -25.77 -14.95 -16.01
N TYR A 437 -24.59 -15.19 -16.58
CA TYR A 437 -24.36 -15.41 -18.00
C TYR A 437 -23.64 -16.74 -18.20
N ARG A 438 -23.97 -17.45 -19.28
CA ARG A 438 -23.20 -18.61 -19.75
C ARG A 438 -22.40 -18.23 -20.97
N THR A 439 -21.10 -18.50 -20.94
CA THR A 439 -20.24 -18.21 -22.09
C THR A 439 -20.43 -19.28 -23.16
N LEU A 440 -20.90 -18.90 -24.34
CA LEU A 440 -20.97 -19.77 -25.50
C LEU A 440 -19.70 -19.59 -26.34
N ARG A 441 -18.98 -20.68 -26.63
CA ARG A 441 -17.92 -20.64 -27.66
C ARG A 441 -18.60 -20.53 -29.02
N SER A 442 -18.47 -19.37 -29.65
CA SER A 442 -18.82 -19.25 -31.07
C SER A 442 -17.80 -20.02 -31.91
N PRO A 443 -18.20 -20.89 -32.85
CA PRO A 443 -17.28 -21.44 -33.83
C PRO A 443 -16.73 -20.29 -34.67
N THR A 444 -15.45 -19.95 -34.48
CA THR A 444 -14.77 -18.94 -35.29
C THR A 444 -14.67 -19.44 -36.73
N ALA A 445 -15.57 -18.99 -37.60
CA ALA A 445 -15.54 -19.30 -39.03
C ALA A 445 -14.33 -18.70 -39.76
N HIS A 446 -13.54 -17.83 -39.11
CA HIS A 446 -12.31 -17.28 -39.67
C HIS A 446 -11.21 -17.17 -38.61
N PRO A 447 -9.99 -17.68 -38.86
CA PRO A 447 -8.84 -17.33 -38.02
C PRO A 447 -8.61 -15.81 -38.09
N PRO A 448 -8.23 -15.16 -36.98
CA PRO A 448 -7.88 -13.76 -37.00
C PRO A 448 -6.70 -13.54 -37.97
N SER A 449 -6.83 -12.54 -38.85
CA SER A 449 -5.76 -12.16 -39.76
C SER A 449 -4.49 -11.84 -38.96
N PRO A 450 -3.30 -12.34 -39.38
CA PRO A 450 -2.05 -12.02 -38.71
C PRO A 450 -1.77 -10.50 -38.77
N PRO A 451 -1.05 -9.96 -37.78
CA PRO A 451 -0.75 -8.54 -37.65
C PRO A 451 0.10 -7.98 -38.79
#